data_AF-A0A3C0R4U5-F1
#
_entry.id   AF-A0A3C0R4U5-F1
#
_cell.length_a   1.000
_cell.length_b   1.000
_cell.length_c   1.000
_cell.angle_alpha   90.00
_cell.angle_beta   90.00
_cell.angle_gamma   90.00
#
_symmetry.space_group_name_H-M   'P 1'
#
loop_
_entity.id
_entity.type
_entity.pdbx_description
1 polymer ?
#
loop_
_entity_poly.entity_id
_entity_poly.type
_entity_poly.pdbx_seq_one_letter_code
_entity_poly.pdbx_strand_id
1 'polypeptide(L)'
;GKTPYPYHSHSAQWELYHVVSGKGIVRHKDGTTPIETGDAFIFGPDEPHQLTNNGKEDLIVYVVADNPIGESAYYPDSKKWLVRSPERRLMRSDPLDYFDGEE
;
A
#
# COMPACT_ATOMS: atom_id res chain seq x y z
N GLY A 1 -12.10 -13.60 1.03
CA GLY A 1 -11.51 -13.24 -0.27
C GLY A 1 -10.01 -13.47 -0.26
N LYS A 2 -9.34 -13.35 -1.40
CA LYS A 2 -7.87 -13.35 -1.50
C LYS A 2 -7.37 -11.91 -1.60
N THR A 3 -6.32 -11.58 -0.86
CA THR A 3 -5.80 -10.21 -0.71
C THR A 3 -4.28 -10.26 -0.85
N PRO A 4 -3.70 -9.87 -2.00
CA PRO A 4 -2.28 -10.08 -2.28
C PRO A 4 -1.36 -9.16 -1.46
N TYR A 5 -1.86 -8.00 -1.03
CA TYR A 5 -1.10 -7.00 -0.27
C TYR A 5 -1.91 -6.50 0.94
N PRO A 6 -1.28 -6.25 2.10
CA PRO A 6 -1.97 -5.61 3.23
C PRO A 6 -2.43 -4.19 2.88
N TYR A 7 -3.30 -3.59 3.70
CA TYR A 7 -3.65 -2.18 3.57
C TYR A 7 -2.43 -1.32 3.84
N HIS A 8 -2.00 -0.56 2.82
CA HIS A 8 -0.74 0.16 2.83
C HIS A 8 -0.81 1.46 2.04
N SER A 9 0.02 2.43 2.43
CA SER A 9 0.34 3.61 1.64
C SER A 9 1.83 3.65 1.37
N HIS A 10 2.22 4.30 0.28
CA HIS A 10 3.62 4.57 -0.02
C HIS A 10 3.98 6.01 0.35
N SER A 11 5.21 6.22 0.80
CA SER A 11 5.72 7.57 1.12
C SER A 11 6.09 8.40 -0.12
N ALA A 12 6.29 7.77 -1.27
CA ALA A 12 6.74 8.46 -2.49
C ALA A 12 6.26 7.80 -3.79
N GLN A 13 6.06 6.48 -3.79
CA GLN A 13 5.58 5.73 -4.94
C GLN A 13 4.10 6.02 -5.22
N TRP A 14 3.72 6.10 -6.50
CA TRP A 14 2.33 5.93 -6.92
C TRP A 14 2.14 4.52 -7.49
N GLU A 15 0.92 4.00 -7.40
CA GLU A 15 0.54 2.73 -8.01
C GLU A 15 -0.73 2.90 -8.85
N LEU A 16 -0.64 2.52 -10.12
CA LEU A 16 -1.77 2.41 -11.04
C LEU A 16 -2.19 0.95 -11.15
N TYR A 17 -3.49 0.75 -11.09
CA TYR A 17 -4.15 -0.54 -11.20
C TYR A 17 -5.06 -0.56 -12.41
N HIS A 18 -4.99 -1.63 -13.20
CA HIS A 18 -5.93 -1.87 -14.30
C HIS A 18 -6.50 -3.29 -14.23
N VAL A 19 -7.82 -3.41 -14.10
CA VAL A 19 -8.50 -4.71 -13.99
C VAL A 19 -8.67 -5.33 -15.38
N VAL A 20 -7.92 -6.40 -15.62
CA VAL A 20 -7.91 -7.14 -16.89
C VAL A 20 -9.08 -8.11 -16.97
N SER A 21 -9.40 -8.78 -15.87
CA SER A 21 -10.58 -9.66 -15.77
C SER A 21 -11.00 -9.91 -14.32
N GLY A 22 -12.27 -10.27 -14.13
CA GLY A 22 -12.84 -10.62 -12.83
C GLY A 22 -13.46 -9.41 -12.11
N LYS A 23 -13.79 -9.61 -10.83
CA LYS A 23 -14.38 -8.58 -9.96
C LYS A 23 -13.76 -8.64 -8.57
N GLY A 24 -13.73 -7.49 -7.91
CA GLY A 24 -13.19 -7.37 -6.56
C GLY A 24 -13.71 -6.14 -5.85
N ILE A 25 -13.02 -5.81 -4.76
CA ILE A 25 -13.19 -4.55 -4.05
C ILE A 25 -11.82 -3.93 -3.81
N VAL A 26 -11.76 -2.61 -3.87
CA VAL A 26 -10.61 -1.83 -3.37
C VAL A 26 -11.04 -1.10 -2.11
N ARG A 27 -10.31 -1.29 -1.02
CA ARG A 27 -10.40 -0.47 0.19
C ARG A 27 -9.45 0.71 0.02
N HIS A 28 -9.92 1.92 0.32
CA HIS A 28 -9.17 3.17 0.33
C HIS A 28 -9.59 4.03 1.54
N LYS A 29 -9.00 5.21 1.70
CA LYS A 29 -9.24 6.11 2.86
C LYS A 29 -10.73 6.38 3.12
N ASP A 30 -11.53 6.54 2.06
CA ASP A 30 -12.95 6.87 2.13
C ASP A 30 -13.89 5.64 2.23
N GLY A 31 -13.35 4.41 2.29
CA GLY A 31 -14.15 3.19 2.42
C GLY A 31 -13.78 2.12 1.41
N THR A 32 -14.78 1.50 0.79
CA THR A 32 -14.59 0.42 -0.19
C THR A 32 -15.37 0.68 -1.47
N THR A 33 -14.72 0.50 -2.61
CA THR A 33 -15.31 0.65 -3.95
C THR A 33 -15.25 -0.71 -4.68
N PRO A 34 -16.36 -1.20 -5.27
CA PRO A 34 -16.31 -2.38 -6.13
C PRO A 34 -15.52 -2.07 -7.41
N ILE A 35 -14.79 -3.07 -7.90
CA ILE A 35 -14.02 -2.97 -9.15
C ILE A 35 -14.36 -4.15 -10.06
N GLU A 36 -14.34 -3.92 -11.36
CA GLU A 36 -14.59 -4.91 -12.39
C GLU A 36 -13.73 -4.73 -13.64
N THR A 37 -13.76 -5.71 -14.55
CA THR A 37 -13.05 -5.69 -15.82
C THR A 37 -13.17 -4.35 -16.54
N GLY A 38 -12.03 -3.77 -16.89
CA GLY A 38 -11.95 -2.49 -17.60
C GLY A 38 -11.67 -1.29 -16.68
N ASP A 39 -11.93 -1.41 -15.37
CA ASP A 39 -11.65 -0.33 -14.42
C ASP A 39 -10.15 -0.02 -14.36
N ALA A 40 -9.85 1.27 -14.19
CA ALA A 40 -8.50 1.76 -13.94
C ALA A 40 -8.53 2.84 -12.86
N PHE A 41 -7.57 2.77 -11.94
CA PHE A 41 -7.49 3.69 -10.81
C PHE A 41 -6.03 3.83 -10.37
N ILE A 42 -5.73 4.94 -9.72
CA ILE A 42 -4.39 5.28 -9.25
C ILE A 42 -4.45 5.72 -7.78
N PHE A 43 -3.45 5.34 -7.02
CA PHE A 43 -3.21 5.84 -5.67
C PHE A 43 -1.87 6.55 -5.63
N GLY A 44 -1.89 7.80 -5.16
CA GLY A 44 -0.69 8.58 -4.95
C GLY A 44 0.02 8.22 -3.64
N PRO A 45 1.15 8.91 -3.36
CA PRO A 45 1.78 8.87 -2.05
C PRO A 45 0.78 9.22 -0.94
N ASP A 46 0.91 8.54 0.20
CA ASP A 46 0.05 8.66 1.37
C ASP A 46 -1.44 8.34 1.14
N GLU A 47 -1.78 7.71 0.02
CA GLU A 47 -3.13 7.21 -0.26
C GLU A 47 -3.21 5.71 0.02
N PRO A 48 -3.69 5.31 1.22
CA PRO A 48 -3.68 3.90 1.58
C PRO A 48 -4.71 3.12 0.79
N HIS A 49 -4.32 1.94 0.33
CA HIS A 49 -5.17 1.09 -0.49
C HIS A 49 -4.95 -0.41 -0.27
N GLN A 50 -5.95 -1.21 -0.63
CA GLN A 50 -5.91 -2.67 -0.59
C GLN A 50 -6.92 -3.29 -1.54
N LEU A 51 -6.46 -4.15 -2.45
CA LEU A 51 -7.34 -4.93 -3.32
C LEU A 51 -7.71 -6.26 -2.65
N THR A 52 -8.97 -6.64 -2.74
CA THR A 52 -9.46 -7.95 -2.30
C THR A 52 -10.30 -8.59 -3.41
N ASN A 53 -9.93 -9.78 -3.84
CA ASN A 53 -10.82 -10.64 -4.60
C ASN A 53 -11.84 -11.27 -3.64
N ASN A 54 -13.05 -10.74 -3.62
CA ASN A 54 -14.19 -11.26 -2.85
C ASN A 54 -15.12 -12.16 -3.68
N GLY A 55 -14.73 -12.50 -4.92
CA GLY A 55 -15.47 -13.37 -5.82
C GLY A 55 -15.04 -14.84 -5.77
N LYS A 56 -15.59 -15.63 -6.69
CA LYS A 56 -15.28 -17.06 -6.89
C LYS A 56 -14.31 -17.31 -8.05
N GLU A 57 -14.19 -16.36 -8.95
CA GLU A 57 -13.29 -16.40 -10.12
C GLU A 57 -12.01 -15.64 -9.81
N ASP A 58 -10.99 -15.83 -10.64
CA ASP A 58 -9.74 -15.08 -10.50
C ASP A 58 -9.93 -13.61 -10.88
N LEU A 59 -9.25 -12.73 -10.14
CA LEU A 59 -9.16 -11.30 -10.39
C LEU A 59 -7.77 -11.04 -10.95
N ILE A 60 -7.69 -10.66 -12.23
CA ILE A 60 -6.43 -10.38 -12.93
C ILE A 60 -6.28 -8.87 -13.07
N VAL A 61 -5.18 -8.34 -12.56
CA VAL A 61 -4.93 -6.90 -12.48
C VAL A 61 -3.48 -6.63 -12.89
N TYR A 62 -3.26 -5.60 -13.70
CA TYR A 62 -1.93 -5.00 -13.84
C TYR A 62 -1.71 -4.01 -12.71
N VAL A 63 -0.56 -4.12 -12.06
CA VAL A 63 -0.05 -3.13 -11.10
C VAL A 63 1.17 -2.48 -11.73
N VAL A 64 1.12 -1.18 -11.92
CA VAL A 64 2.19 -0.38 -12.51
C VAL A 64 2.60 0.67 -11.48
N ALA A 65 3.89 0.82 -11.25
CA ALA A 65 4.43 1.77 -10.29
C ALA A 65 5.68 2.45 -10.85
N ASP A 66 5.95 3.68 -10.41
CA ASP A 66 7.16 4.42 -10.78
C ASP A 66 8.42 3.97 -10.03
N ASN A 67 8.28 3.25 -8.92
CA ASN A 67 9.38 2.66 -8.14
C ASN A 67 10.50 3.66 -7.76
N PRO A 68 10.19 4.77 -7.04
CA PRO A 68 11.20 5.74 -6.62
C PRO A 68 12.21 5.13 -5.63
N ILE A 69 13.44 5.66 -5.65
CA ILE A 69 14.51 5.24 -4.74
C ILE A 69 14.22 5.71 -3.30
N GLY A 70 14.41 4.83 -2.32
CA GLY A 70 14.31 5.18 -0.90
C GLY A 70 12.88 5.26 -0.37
N GLU A 71 11.92 4.67 -1.08
CA GLU A 71 10.54 4.60 -0.60
C GLU A 71 10.39 3.71 0.63
N SER A 72 9.47 4.13 1.48
CA SER A 72 8.93 3.34 2.59
C SER A 72 7.41 3.20 2.42
N ALA A 73 6.86 2.07 2.85
CA ALA A 73 5.42 1.87 2.93
C ALA A 73 4.96 1.87 4.38
N TYR A 74 3.82 2.50 4.67
CA TYR A 74 3.16 2.44 5.96
C TYR A 74 1.94 1.52 5.89
N TYR A 75 1.70 0.75 6.94
CA TYR A 75 0.55 -0.17 7.03
C TYR A 75 -0.37 0.24 8.17
N PRO A 76 -1.43 1.04 7.92
CA PRO A 76 -2.24 1.65 8.97
C PRO A 76 -2.81 0.66 9.98
N ASP A 77 -3.34 -0.48 9.52
CA ASP A 77 -3.97 -1.48 10.39
C ASP A 77 -3.00 -2.09 11.41
N SER A 78 -1.71 -2.17 11.06
CA SER A 78 -0.67 -2.78 11.90
C SER A 78 0.34 -1.78 12.47
N LYS A 79 0.18 -0.48 12.15
CA LYS A 79 1.05 0.62 12.58
C LYS A 79 2.54 0.40 12.32
N LYS A 80 2.88 -0.35 11.27
CA LYS A 80 4.27 -0.69 10.93
C LYS A 80 4.71 0.01 9.65
N TRP A 81 6.02 0.16 9.50
CA TRP A 81 6.68 0.69 8.32
C TRP A 81 7.50 -0.41 7.64
N LEU A 82 7.41 -0.52 6.33
CA LEU A 82 8.40 -1.17 5.47
C LEU A 82 9.35 -0.07 5.01
N VAL A 83 10.64 -0.20 5.32
CA VAL A 83 11.67 0.72 4.84
C VAL A 83 12.59 -0.06 3.91
N ARG A 84 12.70 0.37 2.65
CA ARG A 84 13.66 -0.23 1.71
C ARG A 84 14.95 0.57 1.78
N SER A 85 16.00 0.00 2.38
CA SER A 85 17.32 0.63 2.48
C SER A 85 18.21 0.12 1.34
N PRO A 86 18.41 0.90 0.26
CA PRO A 86 19.25 0.45 -0.86
C PRO A 86 20.74 0.41 -0.48
N GLU A 87 21.16 1.17 0.54
CA GLU A 87 22.50 1.10 1.17
C GLU A 87 22.42 1.27 2.69
N ARG A 88 23.46 0.83 3.42
CA ARG A 88 23.38 0.53 4.85
C ARG A 88 23.19 1.77 5.73
N ARG A 89 22.09 1.80 6.48
CA ARG A 89 21.89 2.63 7.68
C ARG A 89 21.38 1.77 8.83
N LEU A 90 21.76 2.11 10.06
CA LEU A 90 21.27 1.45 11.27
C LEU A 90 20.18 2.32 11.90
N MET A 91 18.97 1.75 12.04
CA MET A 91 17.82 2.38 12.67
C MET A 91 17.24 1.44 13.75
N ARG A 92 16.90 1.97 14.93
CA ARG A 92 16.11 1.32 16.02
C ARG A 92 15.21 2.39 16.65
N SER A 93 13.96 2.07 17.01
CA SER A 93 13.12 2.95 17.85
C SER A 93 11.97 2.19 18.55
N ASP A 94 11.81 2.43 19.85
CA ASP A 94 10.50 2.48 20.54
C ASP A 94 9.97 3.94 20.43
N PRO A 95 8.68 4.24 20.68
CA PRO A 95 8.24 5.63 20.88
C PRO A 95 9.06 6.24 22.02
N LEU A 96 9.79 7.33 21.76
CA LEU A 96 10.73 7.91 22.72
C LEU A 96 10.10 9.08 23.48
N ASP A 97 10.50 9.25 24.74
CA ASP A 97 10.13 10.42 25.54
C ASP A 97 10.83 11.68 24.99
N TYR A 98 10.29 12.88 25.24
CA TYR A 98 10.77 14.12 24.59
C TYR A 98 12.25 14.45 24.91
N PHE A 99 12.71 14.06 26.10
CA PHE A 99 14.11 14.17 26.55
C PHE A 99 14.83 12.82 26.55
N ASP A 100 14.34 11.83 25.80
CA ASP A 100 15.03 10.56 25.68
C ASP A 100 16.37 10.77 24.95
N GLY A 101 17.42 11.03 25.75
CA GLY A 101 18.76 11.39 25.31
C GLY A 101 19.16 12.87 25.40
N GLU A 102 18.36 13.79 25.96
CA GLU A 102 18.66 15.25 26.04
C GLU A 102 18.40 15.87 27.44
N GLU A 103 19.07 16.99 27.79
CA GLU A 103 18.71 17.96 28.88
C GLU A 103 18.24 19.30 28.28
#